data_AF-A0A7V2SLL6-F1
#
_entry.id   AF-A0A7V2SLL6-F1
#
_cell.length_a   1.000
_cell.length_b   1.000
_cell.length_c   1.000
_cell.angle_alpha   90.00
_cell.angle_beta   90.00
_cell.angle_gamma   90.00
#
_symmetry.space_group_name_H-M   'P 1'
#
loop_
_entity.id
_entity.type
_entity.pdbx_description
1 polymer ?
#
loop_
_entity_poly.entity_id
_entity_poly.type
_entity_poly.pdbx_seq_one_letter_code
_entity_poly.pdbx_strand_id
1 'polypeptide(L)'
;MQPKGLDKLGLKNIGKVIYNPDYAQLTEDEKQKGECTFTDNGTAMVDTGIFTGRSPKDKYFVEQPPSNEHIAWGSVNQPLTPEVY
;
A
#
# COMPACT_ATOMS: atom_id res chain seq x y z
N MET A 1 -9.04 12.60 14.91
CA MET A 1 -10.32 12.36 14.21
C MET A 1 -10.29 10.92 13.68
N GLN A 2 -11.33 10.11 13.87
CA GLN A 2 -11.35 8.77 13.27
C GLN A 2 -11.69 8.88 11.77
N PRO A 3 -10.97 8.19 10.88
CA PRO A 3 -11.27 8.20 9.46
C PRO A 3 -12.64 7.57 9.20
N LYS A 4 -13.43 8.23 8.34
CA LYS A 4 -14.75 7.74 7.93
C LYS A 4 -14.59 6.58 6.95
N GLY A 5 -15.43 5.56 7.07
CA GLY A 5 -15.52 4.46 6.10
C GLY A 5 -14.68 3.23 6.40
N LEU A 6 -13.88 3.22 7.48
CA LEU A 6 -13.15 2.01 7.92
C LEU A 6 -14.08 0.83 8.18
N ASP A 7 -15.28 1.10 8.66
CA ASP A 7 -16.35 0.13 8.92
C ASP A 7 -16.78 -0.66 7.68
N LYS A 8 -16.50 -0.13 6.47
CA LYS A 8 -16.91 -0.73 5.19
C LYS A 8 -15.83 -1.58 4.54
N LEU A 9 -14.61 -1.59 5.08
CA LEU A 9 -13.45 -2.27 4.48
C LEU A 9 -13.31 -3.74 4.91
N GLY A 10 -14.24 -4.26 5.72
CA GLY A 10 -14.19 -5.65 6.22
C GLY A 10 -13.08 -5.92 7.24
N LEU A 11 -12.38 -4.88 7.72
CA LEU A 11 -11.30 -4.98 8.71
C LEU A 11 -11.85 -5.39 10.08
N LYS A 12 -11.17 -6.31 10.76
CA LYS A 12 -11.51 -6.81 12.10
C LYS A 12 -10.31 -6.66 13.04
N ASN A 13 -10.55 -6.53 14.34
CA ASN A 13 -9.51 -6.42 15.38
C ASN A 13 -8.47 -5.32 15.11
N ILE A 14 -8.93 -4.15 14.66
CA ILE A 14 -8.07 -3.02 14.32
C ILE A 14 -7.39 -2.50 15.59
N GLY A 15 -6.06 -2.36 15.55
CA GLY A 15 -5.27 -1.72 16.59
C GLY A 15 -5.42 -0.19 16.60
N LYS A 16 -4.36 0.51 17.02
CA LYS A 16 -4.33 1.98 17.00
C LYS A 16 -4.39 2.50 15.57
N VAL A 17 -5.38 3.35 15.27
CA VAL A 17 -5.49 4.06 14.00
C VAL A 17 -4.78 5.41 14.10
N ILE A 18 -3.72 5.60 13.31
CA ILE A 18 -3.01 6.88 13.17
C ILE A 18 -3.45 7.49 11.83
N TYR A 19 -4.29 8.51 11.88
CA TYR A 19 -4.89 9.12 10.69
C TYR A 19 -4.30 10.49 10.42
N ASN A 20 -3.80 10.69 9.19
CA ASN A 20 -3.09 11.89 8.74
C ASN A 20 -1.96 12.32 9.70
N PRO A 21 -0.98 11.44 10.01
CA PRO A 21 0.18 11.85 10.78
C PRO A 21 0.96 12.93 10.04
N ASP A 22 1.56 13.86 10.79
CA ASP A 22 2.54 14.77 10.22
C ASP A 22 3.91 14.09 10.05
N TYR A 23 4.83 14.78 9.39
CA TYR A 23 6.17 14.25 9.14
C TYR A 23 6.97 13.96 10.42
N ALA A 24 6.75 14.73 11.49
CA ALA A 24 7.47 14.54 12.75
C ALA A 24 7.01 13.25 13.44
N GLN A 25 5.70 13.00 13.46
CA GLN A 25 5.14 11.75 13.98
C GLN A 25 5.60 10.55 13.17
N LEU A 26 5.59 10.64 11.82
CA LEU A 26 6.09 9.56 10.96
C LEU A 26 7.56 9.24 11.26
N THR A 27 8.41 10.26 11.33
CA THR A 27 9.85 10.10 11.61
C THR A 27 10.08 9.43 12.97
N GLU A 28 9.34 9.83 14.00
CA GLU A 28 9.46 9.23 15.33
C GLU A 28 8.97 7.78 15.36
N ASP A 29 7.85 7.49 14.68
CA ASP A 29 7.32 6.13 14.56
C ASP A 29 8.32 5.21 13.84
N GLU A 30 8.93 5.67 12.74
CA GLU A 30 9.95 4.93 11.99
C GLU A 30 11.19 4.62 12.84
N LYS A 31 11.64 5.59 13.66
CA LYS A 31 12.75 5.40 14.63
C LYS A 31 12.39 4.38 15.70
N GLN A 32 11.24 4.54 16.33
CA GLN A 32 10.81 3.67 17.44
C GLN A 32 10.63 2.22 17.00
N LYS A 33 10.18 2.00 15.78
CA LYS A 33 9.99 0.65 15.22
C LYS A 33 11.26 0.06 14.62
N GLY A 34 12.30 0.87 14.40
CA GLY A 34 13.54 0.42 13.76
C GLY A 34 13.34 0.01 12.29
N GLU A 35 12.33 0.58 11.61
CA GLU A 35 12.02 0.31 10.20
C GLU A 35 13.00 1.00 9.24
N CYS A 36 13.62 2.10 9.71
CA CYS A 36 14.56 2.92 8.96
C CYS A 36 15.88 3.11 9.72
N THR A 37 16.96 3.33 8.97
CA THR A 37 18.19 3.94 9.49
C THR A 37 18.21 5.42 9.11
N PHE A 38 18.85 6.27 9.91
CA PHE A 38 18.92 7.70 9.65
C PHE A 38 20.35 8.13 9.30
N THR A 39 20.48 8.92 8.24
CA THR A 39 21.74 9.59 7.89
C THR A 39 22.09 10.69 8.89
N ASP A 40 23.32 11.20 8.81
CA ASP A 40 23.79 12.31 9.66
C ASP A 40 22.95 13.59 9.52
N ASN A 41 22.31 13.80 8.36
CA ASN A 41 21.42 14.95 8.13
C ASN A 41 19.96 14.66 8.50
N GLY A 42 19.66 13.52 9.11
CA GLY A 42 18.32 13.15 9.58
C GLY A 42 17.38 12.60 8.49
N THR A 43 17.89 12.23 7.32
CA THR A 43 17.09 11.60 6.25
C THR A 43 16.87 10.13 6.56
N ALA A 44 15.63 9.65 6.47
CA ALA A 44 15.31 8.24 6.62
C ALA A 44 15.80 7.43 5.40
N MET A 45 16.44 6.30 5.67
CA MET A 45 16.88 5.30 4.71
C MET A 45 16.26 3.95 5.05
N VAL A 46 15.69 3.29 4.05
CA VAL A 46 15.05 1.97 4.18
C VAL A 46 15.58 1.05 3.08
N ASP A 47 15.75 -0.23 3.42
CA ASP A 47 16.05 -1.30 2.46
C ASP A 47 14.76 -2.09 2.20
N THR A 48 14.32 -2.16 0.93
CA THR A 48 13.10 -2.90 0.54
C THR A 48 13.37 -4.38 0.28
N GLY A 49 14.58 -4.86 0.55
CA GLY A 49 15.01 -6.24 0.41
C GLY A 49 15.05 -6.65 -1.06
N ILE A 50 14.41 -7.77 -1.39
CA ILE A 50 14.41 -8.31 -2.75
C ILE A 50 13.58 -7.47 -3.74
N PHE A 51 12.65 -6.65 -3.25
CA PHE A 51 11.75 -5.85 -4.07
C PHE A 51 12.32 -4.44 -4.30
N THR A 52 13.43 -4.38 -5.05
CA THR A 52 14.15 -3.13 -5.37
C THR A 52 13.57 -2.36 -6.55
N GLY A 53 12.45 -2.82 -7.11
CA GLY A 53 11.78 -2.23 -8.26
C GLY A 53 10.36 -2.72 -8.42
N ARG A 54 9.74 -2.41 -9.56
CA ARG A 54 8.38 -2.88 -9.88
C ARG A 54 8.40 -4.38 -10.16
N SER A 55 7.28 -5.04 -9.88
CA SER A 55 6.98 -6.40 -10.34
C SER A 55 5.83 -6.38 -11.36
N PRO A 56 6.06 -6.04 -12.64
CA PRO A 56 4.98 -5.89 -13.61
C PRO A 56 4.13 -7.16 -13.82
N LYS A 57 4.71 -8.33 -13.58
CA LYS A 57 4.03 -9.63 -13.70
C LYS A 57 3.06 -9.93 -12.57
N ASP A 58 3.15 -9.20 -11.46
CA ASP A 58 2.26 -9.35 -10.30
C ASP A 58 1.15 -8.28 -10.27
N LYS A 59 1.00 -7.52 -11.36
CA LYS A 59 -0.08 -6.53 -11.53
C LYS A 59 -1.26 -7.14 -12.27
N TYR A 60 -2.44 -7.05 -11.66
CA TYR A 60 -3.71 -7.50 -12.22
C TYR A 60 -4.78 -6.42 -12.14
N PHE A 61 -5.81 -6.54 -12.97
CA PHE A 61 -7.08 -5.84 -12.83
C PHE A 61 -8.20 -6.85 -12.70
N VAL A 62 -9.13 -6.59 -11.78
CA VAL A 62 -10.34 -7.40 -11.68
C VAL A 62 -11.16 -7.22 -12.96
N GLU A 63 -11.51 -8.33 -13.60
CA GLU A 63 -12.34 -8.34 -14.80
C GLU A 63 -13.80 -8.11 -14.38
N GLN A 64 -14.18 -6.84 -14.30
CA GLN A 64 -15.54 -6.45 -13.91
C GLN A 64 -16.07 -5.26 -14.73
N PRO A 65 -17.39 -5.23 -15.01
CA PRO A 65 -18.05 -4.05 -15.54
C PRO A 65 -17.94 -2.82 -14.61
N PRO A 66 -17.88 -1.59 -15.15
CA PRO A 66 -17.74 -1.27 -16.58
C PRO A 66 -16.28 -1.24 -17.05
N SER A 67 -15.32 -1.42 -16.13
CA SER A 67 -13.90 -1.24 -16.42
C SER A 67 -13.37 -2.18 -17.49
N ASN A 68 -13.95 -3.38 -17.60
CA ASN A 68 -13.57 -4.37 -18.59
C ASN A 68 -13.74 -3.92 -20.05
N GLU A 69 -14.62 -2.97 -20.33
CA GLU A 69 -14.81 -2.40 -21.68
C GLU A 69 -13.73 -1.38 -22.05
N HIS A 70 -12.97 -0.88 -21.07
CA HIS A 70 -12.05 0.24 -21.25
C HIS A 70 -10.58 -0.13 -21.01
N ILE A 71 -10.31 -1.31 -20.47
CA ILE A 71 -8.95 -1.77 -20.20
C ILE A 71 -8.35 -2.40 -21.47
N ALA A 72 -7.15 -1.97 -21.82
CA ALA A 72 -6.34 -2.63 -22.85
C ALA A 72 -5.76 -3.94 -22.30
N TRP A 73 -6.54 -5.02 -22.38
CA TRP A 73 -6.18 -6.34 -21.87
C TRP A 73 -4.96 -6.94 -22.57
N GLY A 74 -4.12 -7.65 -21.80
CA GLY A 74 -2.95 -8.33 -22.34
C GLY A 74 -1.93 -8.69 -21.25
N SER A 75 -0.71 -9.01 -21.65
CA SER A 75 0.35 -9.41 -20.71
C SER A 75 0.77 -8.32 -19.70
N VAL A 76 0.45 -7.05 -19.99
CA VAL A 76 0.73 -5.91 -19.09
C VAL A 76 -0.44 -5.60 -18.16
N ASN A 77 -1.68 -5.73 -18.65
CA ASN A 77 -2.90 -5.55 -17.87
C ASN A 77 -3.59 -6.91 -17.81
N GLN A 78 -3.15 -7.72 -16.85
CA GLN A 78 -3.58 -9.10 -16.72
C GLN A 78 -4.96 -9.16 -16.02
N PRO A 79 -5.92 -9.93 -16.53
CA PRO A 79 -7.23 -10.07 -15.88
C PRO A 79 -7.13 -10.97 -14.64
N LEU A 80 -7.98 -10.69 -13.65
CA LEU A 80 -8.23 -11.51 -12.46
C LEU A 80 -9.75 -11.65 -12.29
N THR A 81 -10.24 -12.84 -11.98
CA THR A 81 -11.70 -13.01 -11.77
C THR A 81 -12.11 -12.47 -10.39
N PRO A 82 -13.36 -12.00 -10.22
CA PRO A 82 -13.86 -11.52 -8.93
C PRO A 82 -13.78 -12.54 -7.80
N GLU A 83 -13.82 -13.84 -8.10
CA GLU A 83 -13.75 -14.91 -7.09
C GLU A 83 -12.35 -15.11 -6.51
N VAL A 84 -11.31 -14.71 -7.25
CA VAL A 84 -9.92 -14.80 -6.79
C VAL A 84 -9.51 -13.53 -6.02
N TYR A 85 -10.19 -12.41 -6.27
CA TYR A 85 -10.00 -11.14 -5.55
C TYR A 85 -10.62 -11.17 -4.14
#